data_AF-A0A438IBG7-F1
#
_entry.id   AF-A0A438IBG7-F1
#
_cell.length_a   1.000
_cell.length_b   1.000
_cell.length_c   1.000
_cell.angle_alpha   90.00
_cell.angle_beta   90.00
_cell.angle_gamma   90.00
#
_symmetry.space_group_name_H-M   'P 1'
#
loop_
_entity.id
_entity.type
_entity.pdbx_description
1 polymer ?
#
loop_
_entity_poly.entity_id
_entity_poly.type
_entity_poly.pdbx_seq_one_letter_code
_entity_poly.pdbx_strand_id
1 'polypeptide(L)'
;MVQPLDFLYPSSFFITTMSLVGFLSISFFGVLEILGIHLQYSKLWNANSRRIKVSSTAGMLLLYAPACLFGFASFWIFPENNFRSLLVASALTIHFFKRVLEILFVHKYSGGMVLDSGILISLSYTLSTATMIYIQHLVQGSMEPSIDLKYPGILLFLVGIYGNFTITSSFPD
;
A
#
# COMPACT_ATOMS: atom_id res chain seq x y z
N MET A 1 16.16 3.78 34.46
CA MET A 1 14.84 3.15 34.65
C MET A 1 14.32 2.77 33.27
N VAL A 2 14.44 1.50 32.88
CA VAL A 2 13.90 1.01 31.60
C VAL A 2 12.41 0.81 31.82
N GLN A 3 11.58 1.70 31.26
CA GLN A 3 10.15 1.47 31.26
C GLN A 3 9.83 0.26 30.36
N PRO A 4 8.90 -0.62 30.77
CA PRO A 4 8.53 -1.77 29.94
C PRO A 4 7.95 -1.27 28.61
N LEU A 5 8.35 -1.91 27.52
CA LEU A 5 7.92 -1.59 26.15
C LEU A 5 6.38 -1.62 26.03
N ASP A 6 5.72 -2.43 26.86
CA ASP A 6 4.26 -2.56 26.96
C ASP A 6 3.55 -1.25 27.34
N PHE A 7 4.24 -0.27 27.92
CA PHE A 7 3.66 1.04 28.26
C PHE A 7 3.61 2.00 27.07
N LEU A 8 4.47 1.84 26.07
CA LEU A 8 4.61 2.80 24.96
C LEU A 8 3.62 2.56 23.82
N TYR A 9 3.18 1.32 23.61
CA TYR A 9 2.24 0.97 22.56
C TYR A 9 1.24 -0.09 23.04
N PRO A 10 -0.06 0.07 22.73
CA PRO A 10 -1.05 -0.94 23.07
C PRO A 10 -0.70 -2.25 22.36
N SER A 11 -0.56 -3.33 23.14
CA SER A 11 -0.32 -4.65 22.58
C SER A 11 -1.54 -5.08 21.75
N SER A 12 -1.30 -5.43 20.49
CA SER A 12 -2.36 -5.87 19.58
C SER A 12 -1.93 -7.14 18.88
N PHE A 13 -2.64 -8.23 19.16
CA PHE A 13 -2.44 -9.52 18.50
C PHE A 13 -2.51 -9.39 16.97
N PHE A 14 -3.41 -8.51 16.48
CA PHE A 14 -3.55 -8.22 15.06
C PHE A 14 -2.27 -7.60 14.47
N ILE A 15 -1.68 -6.61 15.14
CA ILE A 15 -0.44 -5.95 14.67
C ILE A 15 0.73 -6.92 14.67
N THR A 16 0.89 -7.72 15.72
CA THR A 16 1.94 -8.74 15.80
C THR A 16 1.80 -9.76 14.67
N THR A 17 0.57 -10.25 14.45
CA THR A 17 0.28 -11.22 13.39
C THR A 17 0.56 -10.64 12.00
N MET A 18 0.05 -9.44 11.71
CA MET A 18 0.25 -8.80 10.40
C MET A 18 1.73 -8.46 10.14
N SER A 19 2.49 -8.09 11.17
CA SER A 19 3.93 -7.86 11.05
C SER A 19 4.69 -9.15 10.70
N LEU A 20 4.35 -10.28 11.35
CA LEU A 20 4.93 -11.59 11.04
C LEU A 20 4.58 -12.04 9.62
N VAL A 21 3.30 -11.93 9.24
CA VAL A 21 2.83 -12.28 7.90
C VAL A 21 3.54 -11.43 6.85
N GLY A 22 3.67 -10.12 7.07
CA GLY A 22 4.38 -9.22 6.16
C GLY A 22 5.84 -9.60 6.00
N PHE A 23 6.55 -9.85 7.10
CA PHE A 23 7.97 -10.24 7.08
C PHE A 23 8.20 -11.55 6.33
N LEU A 24 7.39 -12.57 6.63
CA LEU A 24 7.49 -13.88 5.96
C LEU A 24 7.14 -13.78 4.48
N SER A 25 6.11 -13.00 4.13
CA SER A 25 5.69 -12.81 2.74
C SER A 25 6.79 -12.13 1.91
N ILE A 26 7.34 -11.02 2.40
CA ILE A 26 8.41 -10.30 1.69
C ILE A 26 9.65 -11.19 1.54
N SER A 27 10.03 -11.90 2.61
CA SER A 27 11.18 -12.82 2.56
C SER A 27 10.97 -13.93 1.54
N PHE A 28 9.78 -14.53 1.53
CA PHE A 28 9.43 -15.59 0.58
C PHE A 28 9.46 -15.09 -0.87
N PHE A 29 8.82 -13.95 -1.16
CA PHE A 29 8.85 -13.37 -2.51
C PHE A 29 10.25 -12.91 -2.93
N GLY A 30 11.05 -12.40 -2.00
CA GLY A 30 12.45 -12.05 -2.26
C GLY A 30 13.29 -13.28 -2.64
N VAL A 31 13.10 -14.42 -1.96
CA VAL A 31 13.76 -15.68 -2.33
C VAL A 31 13.29 -16.18 -3.69
N LEU A 32 11.99 -16.16 -3.97
CA LEU A 32 11.45 -16.53 -5.28
C LEU A 32 12.04 -15.67 -6.41
N GLU A 33 12.18 -14.37 -6.19
CA GLU A 33 12.78 -13.43 -7.14
C GLU A 33 14.25 -13.77 -7.42
N ILE A 34 15.05 -14.10 -6.38
CA ILE A 34 16.43 -14.55 -6.53
C ILE A 34 16.51 -15.87 -7.32
N LEU A 35 15.50 -16.73 -7.19
CA LEU A 35 15.38 -17.99 -7.94
C LEU A 35 14.85 -17.80 -9.38
N GLY A 36 14.57 -16.56 -9.80
CA GLY A 36 14.03 -16.25 -11.13
C GLY A 36 12.54 -16.54 -11.30
N ILE A 37 11.82 -16.77 -10.20
CA ILE A 37 10.36 -16.98 -10.19
C ILE A 37 9.69 -15.64 -9.91
N HIS A 38 9.49 -14.88 -10.98
CA HIS A 38 8.91 -13.53 -10.92
C HIS A 38 7.38 -13.56 -10.82
N LEU A 39 6.81 -12.60 -10.10
CA LEU A 39 5.37 -12.32 -10.16
C LEU A 39 5.02 -11.83 -11.58
N GLN A 40 4.08 -12.51 -12.23
CA GLN A 40 3.71 -12.23 -13.62
C GLN A 40 2.67 -11.11 -13.72
N TYR A 41 3.08 -9.91 -13.30
CA TYR A 41 2.26 -8.71 -13.39
C TYR A 41 2.66 -7.86 -14.61
N SER A 42 1.64 -7.32 -15.29
CA SER A 42 1.78 -6.42 -16.45
C SER A 42 2.86 -6.86 -17.45
N LYS A 43 3.97 -6.13 -17.58
CA LYS A 43 5.04 -6.38 -18.56
C LYS A 43 5.86 -7.65 -18.32
N LEU A 44 5.82 -8.24 -17.12
CA LEU A 44 6.59 -9.44 -16.76
C LEU A 44 5.82 -10.76 -16.98
N TRP A 45 4.74 -10.71 -17.78
CA TRP A 45 3.87 -11.86 -18.01
C TRP A 45 4.36 -12.80 -19.11
N ASN A 46 4.07 -14.10 -18.95
CA ASN A 46 4.35 -15.11 -19.98
C ASN A 46 3.11 -15.33 -20.87
N ALA A 47 3.23 -15.01 -22.15
CA ALA A 47 2.18 -15.19 -23.16
C ALA A 47 1.65 -16.63 -23.21
N ASN A 48 2.51 -17.64 -23.01
CA ASN A 48 2.17 -19.07 -23.06
C ASN A 48 1.59 -19.62 -21.74
N SER A 49 1.39 -18.79 -20.73
CA SER A 49 0.78 -19.23 -19.46
C SER A 49 -0.69 -19.65 -19.65
N ARG A 50 -1.06 -20.81 -19.10
CA ARG A 50 -2.46 -21.30 -19.06
C ARG A 50 -3.30 -20.65 -17.95
N ARG A 51 -2.72 -19.75 -17.16
CA ARG A 51 -3.42 -19.08 -16.05
C ARG A 51 -4.44 -18.07 -16.57
N ILE A 52 -5.47 -17.80 -15.77
CA ILE A 52 -6.49 -16.80 -16.09
C ILE A 52 -5.84 -15.42 -16.19
N LYS A 53 -6.18 -14.70 -17.25
CA LYS A 53 -5.61 -13.39 -17.57
C LYS A 53 -6.71 -12.34 -17.60
N VAL A 54 -6.39 -11.16 -17.10
CA VAL A 54 -7.19 -9.95 -17.25
C VAL A 54 -6.42 -8.95 -18.08
N SER A 55 -7.10 -7.97 -18.68
CA SER A 55 -6.40 -6.88 -19.35
C SER A 55 -5.52 -6.14 -18.34
N SER A 56 -4.35 -5.66 -18.79
CA SER A 56 -3.43 -4.93 -17.92
C SER A 56 -4.12 -3.75 -17.24
N THR A 57 -5.01 -3.02 -17.93
CA THR A 57 -5.80 -1.93 -17.32
C THR A 57 -6.70 -2.41 -16.19
N ALA A 58 -7.51 -3.45 -16.43
CA ALA A 58 -8.42 -3.98 -15.41
C ALA A 58 -7.66 -4.57 -14.22
N GLY A 59 -6.54 -5.23 -14.51
CA GLY A 59 -5.65 -5.75 -13.49
C GLY A 59 -5.01 -4.65 -12.64
N MET A 60 -4.52 -3.57 -13.25
CA MET A 60 -3.99 -2.42 -12.52
C MET A 60 -5.07 -1.73 -11.69
N LEU A 61 -6.30 -1.60 -12.20
CA LEU A 61 -7.42 -1.12 -11.37
C LEU A 61 -7.68 -2.04 -10.18
N LEU A 62 -7.67 -3.36 -10.38
CA LEU A 62 -7.84 -4.35 -9.33
C LEU A 62 -6.75 -4.26 -8.24
N LEU A 63 -5.52 -3.89 -8.62
CA LEU A 63 -4.40 -3.71 -7.69
C LEU A 63 -4.65 -2.55 -6.72
N TYR A 64 -5.03 -1.37 -7.23
CA TYR A 64 -5.03 -0.14 -6.45
C TYR A 64 -6.41 0.28 -5.93
N ALA A 65 -7.50 -0.08 -6.62
CA ALA A 65 -8.84 0.39 -6.26
C ALA A 65 -9.30 -0.09 -4.87
N PRO A 66 -9.08 -1.36 -4.46
CA PRO A 66 -9.49 -1.81 -3.13
C PRO A 66 -8.80 -1.05 -1.99
N ALA A 67 -7.50 -0.78 -2.12
CA ALA A 67 -6.75 0.02 -1.15
C ALA A 67 -7.24 1.49 -1.14
N CYS A 68 -7.54 2.07 -2.31
CA CYS A 68 -8.11 3.41 -2.42
C CYS A 68 -9.48 3.51 -1.72
N LEU A 69 -10.37 2.53 -1.97
CA LEU A 69 -11.71 2.49 -1.38
C LEU A 69 -11.64 2.31 0.12
N PHE A 70 -10.75 1.45 0.62
CA PHE A 70 -10.55 1.29 2.06
C PHE A 70 -10.03 2.59 2.70
N GLY A 71 -9.02 3.23 2.09
CA GLY A 71 -8.51 4.52 2.56
C GLY A 71 -9.61 5.59 2.65
N PHE A 72 -10.44 5.70 1.62
CA PHE A 72 -11.58 6.62 1.63
C PHE A 72 -12.65 6.25 2.67
N ALA A 73 -13.02 4.97 2.78
CA ALA A 73 -14.00 4.51 3.76
C ALA A 73 -13.52 4.74 5.20
N SER A 74 -12.20 4.72 5.43
CA SER A 74 -11.63 4.88 6.77
C SER A 74 -11.98 6.20 7.46
N PHE A 75 -12.23 7.27 6.69
CA PHE A 75 -12.66 8.56 7.24
C PHE A 75 -14.02 8.50 7.96
N TRP A 76 -14.87 7.54 7.57
CA TRP A 76 -16.15 7.29 8.24
C TRP A 76 -16.07 6.18 9.28
N ILE A 77 -15.25 5.16 9.05
CA ILE A 77 -15.08 4.03 9.99
C ILE A 77 -14.37 4.48 11.27
N PHE A 78 -13.40 5.39 11.16
CA PHE A 78 -12.65 5.94 12.28
C PHE A 78 -12.86 7.47 12.32
N PRO A 79 -13.99 7.97 12.86
CA PRO A 79 -14.30 9.40 12.81
C PRO A 79 -13.45 10.24 13.79
N GLU A 80 -13.00 9.63 14.89
CA GLU A 80 -12.16 10.29 15.89
C GLU A 80 -10.70 10.33 15.43
N ASN A 81 -10.37 11.20 14.48
CA ASN A 81 -9.01 11.30 13.95
C ASN A 81 -8.23 12.42 14.64
N ASN A 82 -7.11 12.07 15.28
CA ASN A 82 -6.06 13.04 15.56
C ASN A 82 -5.36 13.44 14.26
N PHE A 83 -4.54 14.51 14.30
CA PHE A 83 -3.86 15.02 13.11
C PHE A 83 -2.98 13.96 12.42
N ARG A 84 -2.39 13.03 13.18
CA ARG A 84 -1.53 11.95 12.65
C ARG A 84 -2.32 10.90 11.87
N SER A 85 -3.43 10.43 12.45
CA SER A 85 -4.36 9.52 11.79
C SER A 85 -4.90 10.14 10.50
N LEU A 86 -5.29 11.41 10.55
CA LEU A 86 -5.78 12.14 9.38
C LEU A 86 -4.69 12.21 8.29
N LEU A 87 -3.47 12.57 8.65
CA LEU A 87 -2.35 12.68 7.71
C LEU A 87 -2.06 11.35 7.01
N VAL A 88 -1.99 10.24 7.77
CA VAL A 88 -1.74 8.90 7.20
C VAL A 88 -2.89 8.44 6.32
N ALA A 89 -4.14 8.57 6.78
CA ALA A 89 -5.32 8.20 6.01
C ALA A 89 -5.43 9.01 4.71
N SER A 90 -5.19 10.33 4.77
CA SER A 90 -5.14 11.20 3.60
C SER A 90 -4.00 10.85 2.66
N ALA A 91 -2.78 10.62 3.17
CA ALA A 91 -1.64 10.28 2.34
C ALA A 91 -1.87 8.97 1.54
N LEU A 92 -2.36 7.92 2.20
CA LEU A 92 -2.68 6.65 1.55
C LEU A 92 -3.82 6.80 0.54
N THR A 93 -4.89 7.49 0.92
CA THR A 93 -6.03 7.73 0.02
C THR A 93 -5.61 8.52 -1.20
N ILE A 94 -4.89 9.64 -1.03
CA ILE A 94 -4.39 10.47 -2.13
C ILE A 94 -3.45 9.66 -3.03
N HIS A 95 -2.54 8.86 -2.43
CA HIS A 95 -1.61 8.04 -3.20
C HIS A 95 -2.35 7.04 -4.11
N PHE A 96 -3.24 6.22 -3.55
CA PHE A 96 -3.96 5.20 -4.32
C PHE A 96 -4.98 5.82 -5.27
N PHE A 97 -5.65 6.90 -4.87
CA PHE A 97 -6.56 7.64 -5.74
C PHE A 97 -5.83 8.21 -6.96
N LYS A 98 -4.66 8.82 -6.74
CA LYS A 98 -3.78 9.29 -7.82
C LYS A 98 -3.41 8.14 -8.77
N ARG A 99 -3.10 6.95 -8.26
CA ARG A 99 -2.85 5.77 -9.11
C ARG A 99 -4.05 5.37 -9.95
N VAL A 100 -5.24 5.33 -9.35
CA VAL A 100 -6.47 5.04 -10.08
C VAL A 100 -6.69 6.06 -11.21
N LEU A 101 -6.48 7.35 -10.95
CA LEU A 101 -6.58 8.39 -11.99
C LEU A 101 -5.53 8.23 -13.08
N GLU A 102 -4.28 7.91 -12.74
CA GLU A 102 -3.25 7.65 -13.75
C GLU A 102 -3.60 6.47 -14.64
N ILE A 103 -4.20 5.42 -14.08
CA ILE A 103 -4.62 4.25 -14.86
C ILE A 103 -5.74 4.59 -15.83
N LEU A 104 -6.68 5.43 -15.41
CA LEU A 104 -7.84 5.81 -16.21
C LEU A 104 -7.52 6.86 -17.28
N PHE A 105 -6.60 7.77 -16.99
CA PHE A 105 -6.42 8.99 -17.81
C PHE A 105 -5.02 9.21 -18.37
N VAL A 106 -3.98 8.55 -17.84
CA VAL A 106 -2.58 8.80 -18.22
C VAL A 106 -1.97 7.60 -18.93
N HIS A 107 -2.07 6.41 -18.34
CA HIS A 107 -1.45 5.20 -18.87
C HIS A 107 -2.25 4.57 -20.01
N LYS A 108 -1.53 4.09 -21.03
CA LYS A 108 -2.06 3.19 -22.05
C LYS A 108 -1.52 1.79 -21.84
N TYR A 109 -2.11 1.07 -20.88
CA TYR A 109 -1.68 -0.29 -20.63
C TYR A 109 -1.96 -1.20 -21.84
N SER A 110 -0.95 -1.97 -22.22
CA SER A 110 -1.05 -3.05 -23.20
C SER A 110 -0.72 -4.40 -22.55
N GLY A 111 -1.14 -5.49 -23.20
CA GLY A 111 -0.93 -6.85 -22.70
C GLY A 111 -1.94 -7.31 -21.64
N GLY A 112 -1.57 -8.37 -20.92
CA GLY A 112 -2.40 -8.97 -19.88
C GLY A 112 -1.64 -9.17 -18.57
N MET A 113 -2.40 -9.26 -17.48
CA MET A 113 -1.88 -9.64 -16.16
C MET A 113 -2.49 -10.96 -15.71
N VAL A 114 -1.66 -11.82 -15.09
CA VAL A 114 -2.13 -13.05 -14.44
C VAL A 114 -2.97 -12.69 -13.21
N LEU A 115 -4.21 -13.20 -13.15
CA LEU A 115 -5.19 -12.82 -12.13
C LEU A 115 -4.70 -13.13 -10.70
N ASP A 116 -4.07 -14.28 -10.48
CA ASP A 116 -3.58 -14.69 -9.16
C ASP A 116 -2.59 -13.69 -8.58
N SER A 117 -1.65 -13.19 -9.41
CA SER A 117 -0.70 -12.16 -8.99
C SER A 117 -1.41 -10.84 -8.70
N GLY A 118 -2.41 -10.48 -9.51
CA GLY A 118 -3.24 -9.30 -9.27
C GLY A 118 -3.98 -9.36 -7.94
N ILE A 119 -4.62 -10.48 -7.62
CA ILE A 119 -5.32 -10.71 -6.35
C ILE A 119 -4.35 -10.62 -5.18
N LEU A 120 -3.19 -11.29 -5.28
CA LEU A 120 -2.21 -11.33 -4.21
C LEU A 120 -1.68 -9.94 -3.87
N ILE A 121 -1.29 -9.16 -4.89
CA ILE A 121 -0.76 -7.82 -4.68
C ILE A 121 -1.88 -6.86 -4.21
N SER A 122 -3.09 -6.98 -4.75
CA SER A 122 -4.26 -6.21 -4.29
C SER A 122 -4.55 -6.43 -2.80
N LEU A 123 -4.53 -7.69 -2.36
CA LEU A 123 -4.69 -8.05 -0.95
C LEU A 123 -3.56 -7.46 -0.09
N SER A 124 -2.32 -7.53 -0.57
CA SER A 124 -1.17 -6.95 0.13
C SER A 124 -1.30 -5.43 0.31
N TYR A 125 -1.67 -4.69 -0.75
CA TYR A 125 -1.88 -3.25 -0.67
C TYR A 125 -3.04 -2.88 0.25
N THR A 126 -4.15 -3.61 0.17
CA THR A 126 -5.33 -3.36 1.01
C THR A 126 -5.04 -3.65 2.47
N LEU A 127 -4.43 -4.80 2.79
CA LEU A 127 -4.04 -5.15 4.15
C LEU A 127 -3.02 -4.18 4.72
N SER A 128 -2.01 -3.80 3.94
CA SER A 128 -1.01 -2.81 4.37
C SER A 128 -1.67 -1.46 4.69
N THR A 129 -2.57 -0.98 3.82
CA THR A 129 -3.34 0.25 4.03
C THR A 129 -4.20 0.16 5.29
N ALA A 130 -4.92 -0.95 5.46
CA ALA A 130 -5.78 -1.19 6.61
C ALA A 130 -4.99 -1.25 7.91
N THR A 131 -3.88 -1.98 7.94
CA THR A 131 -3.00 -2.08 9.10
C THR A 131 -2.39 -0.72 9.45
N MET A 132 -1.91 0.06 8.49
CA MET A 132 -1.33 1.38 8.75
C MET A 132 -2.35 2.35 9.38
N ILE A 133 -3.58 2.39 8.85
CA ILE A 133 -4.65 3.23 9.40
C ILE A 133 -5.07 2.73 10.79
N TYR A 134 -5.24 1.42 10.95
CA TYR A 134 -5.63 0.81 12.22
C TYR A 134 -4.60 1.05 13.33
N ILE A 135 -3.29 1.04 13.02
CA ILE A 135 -2.24 1.40 13.99
C ILE A 135 -2.43 2.82 14.50
N GLN A 136 -2.72 3.79 13.61
CA GLN A 136 -2.93 5.17 14.04
C GLN A 136 -4.13 5.31 14.98
N HIS A 137 -5.19 4.55 14.73
CA HIS A 137 -6.34 4.48 15.63
C HIS A 137 -5.98 3.83 16.98
N LEU A 138 -5.21 2.74 16.99
CA LEU A 138 -4.78 2.08 18.22
C LEU A 138 -3.93 2.99 19.13
N VAL A 139 -3.00 3.75 18.54
CA VAL A 139 -2.09 4.61 19.31
C VAL A 139 -2.71 5.97 19.66
N GLN A 140 -4.00 6.16 19.39
CA GLN A 140 -4.70 7.38 19.75
C GLN A 140 -4.73 7.58 21.26
N GLY A 141 -4.31 8.76 21.73
CA GLY A 141 -4.19 9.07 23.15
C GLY A 141 -2.91 8.54 23.82
N SER A 142 -2.03 7.85 23.08
CA SER A 142 -0.66 7.54 23.54
C SER A 142 0.21 8.80 23.60
N MET A 143 1.31 8.73 24.36
CA MET A 143 2.28 9.81 24.46
C MET A 143 2.90 10.11 23.07
N GLU A 144 2.89 11.38 22.68
CA GLU A 144 3.57 11.80 21.45
C GLU A 144 5.08 11.51 21.54
N PRO A 145 5.72 11.03 20.47
CA PRO A 145 7.14 10.76 20.45
C PRO A 145 7.92 12.06 20.67
N SER A 146 9.08 11.95 21.33
CA SER A 146 9.97 13.09 21.58
C SER A 146 10.51 13.74 20.30
N ILE A 147 10.57 12.98 19.21
CA ILE A 147 11.01 13.45 17.89
C ILE A 147 9.81 13.48 16.95
N ASP A 148 9.49 14.66 16.44
CA ASP A 148 8.39 14.85 15.51
C ASP A 148 8.81 14.59 14.05
N LEU A 149 8.51 13.38 13.55
CA LEU A 149 8.78 12.99 12.17
C LEU A 149 7.66 13.35 11.19
N LYS A 150 6.60 14.05 11.62
CA LYS A 150 5.47 14.41 10.75
C LYS A 150 5.94 15.27 9.57
N TYR A 151 6.69 16.34 9.82
CA TYR A 151 7.11 17.27 8.76
C TYR A 151 8.08 16.68 7.75
N PRO A 152 9.16 15.96 8.17
CA PRO A 152 9.98 15.20 7.23
C PRO A 152 9.16 14.17 6.44
N GLY A 153 8.20 13.51 7.08
CA GLY A 153 7.29 12.56 6.43
C GLY A 153 6.43 13.21 5.34
N ILE A 154 5.84 14.38 5.62
CA ILE A 154 5.08 15.16 4.62
C ILE A 154 5.97 15.52 3.44
N LEU A 155 7.18 16.04 3.70
CA LEU A 155 8.11 16.44 2.65
C LEU A 155 8.46 15.25 1.75
N LEU A 156 8.84 14.11 2.35
CA LEU A 156 9.18 12.89 1.61
C LEU A 156 7.98 12.37 0.81
N PHE A 157 6.77 12.42 1.38
CA PHE A 157 5.56 12.04 0.67
C PHE A 157 5.31 12.93 -0.55
N LEU A 158 5.43 14.25 -0.40
CA LEU A 158 5.23 15.22 -1.48
C LEU A 158 6.28 15.06 -2.60
N VAL A 159 7.55 14.90 -2.23
CA VAL A 159 8.63 14.63 -3.20
C VAL A 159 8.36 13.32 -3.93
N GLY A 160 7.97 12.27 -3.21
CA GLY A 160 7.70 10.95 -3.77
C GLY A 160 6.50 10.94 -4.72
N ILE A 161 5.37 11.57 -4.32
CA ILE A 161 4.17 11.60 -5.16
C ILE A 161 4.37 12.45 -6.41
N TYR A 162 5.05 13.60 -6.29
CA TYR A 162 5.38 14.46 -7.40
C TYR A 162 6.36 13.79 -8.37
N GLY A 163 7.50 13.32 -7.88
CA GLY A 163 8.52 12.65 -8.69
C GLY A 163 7.96 11.42 -9.40
N ASN A 164 7.07 10.70 -8.75
CA ASN A 164 6.40 9.59 -9.40
C ASN A 164 5.46 10.04 -10.53
N PHE A 165 4.62 11.06 -10.31
CA PHE A 165 3.74 11.60 -11.35
C PHE A 165 4.54 12.12 -12.55
N THR A 166 5.67 12.81 -12.33
CA THR A 166 6.53 13.30 -13.42
C THR A 166 7.09 12.15 -14.26
N ILE A 167 7.50 11.05 -13.64
CA ILE A 167 8.01 9.88 -14.38
C ILE A 167 6.88 9.23 -15.19
N THR A 168 5.73 9.00 -14.55
CA THR A 168 4.57 8.38 -15.20
C THR A 168 4.08 9.19 -16.40
N SER A 169 4.02 10.52 -16.29
CA SER A 169 3.55 11.39 -17.37
C SER A 169 4.57 11.58 -18.49
N SER A 170 5.86 11.43 -18.22
CA SER A 170 6.93 11.58 -19.23
C SER A 170 7.07 10.36 -20.15
N PHE A 171 6.64 9.19 -19.69
CA PHE A 171 6.69 7.94 -20.46
C PHE A 171 5.33 7.24 -20.43
N PRO A 172 4.33 7.76 -21.15
CA PRO A 172 3.09 7.02 -21.36
C PRO A 172 3.44 5.77 -22.17
N ASP A 173 3.34 4.61 -21.51
CA ASP A 173 3.52 3.28 -22.10
C ASP A 173 2.81 3.07 -23.44
#